data_AF-A0A6C0CEE9-F1
#
_entry.id   AF-A0A6C0CEE9-F1
#
_cell.length_a   1.000
_cell.length_b   1.000
_cell.length_c   1.000
_cell.angle_alpha   90.00
_cell.angle_beta   90.00
_cell.angle_gamma   90.00
#
_symmetry.space_group_name_H-M   'P 1'
#
loop_
_entity.id
_entity.type
_entity.pdbx_description
1 polymer ?
#
loop_
_entity_poly.entity_id
_entity_poly.type
_entity_poly.pdbx_seq_one_letter_code
_entity_poly.pdbx_strand_id
1 'polypeptide(L)' 'MDCPICFDRITGVDKTVLKCNHLFHKECIDKWFKKSHRCPLCRDSLFNMNISDREKNYWKNIKKSNELINAETNIIFRV' A
#
# COMPACT_ATOMS: atom_id res chain seq x y z
N MET A 1 -23.23 -14.84 -2.01
CA MET A 1 -21.77 -14.66 -1.85
C MET A 1 -21.56 -14.24 -0.42
N ASP A 2 -20.78 -15.01 0.31
CA ASP A 2 -20.51 -14.79 1.74
C ASP A 2 -19.14 -14.12 1.89
N CYS A 3 -19.00 -13.29 2.91
CA CYS A 3 -17.78 -12.54 3.16
C CYS A 3 -16.70 -13.45 3.75
N PRO A 4 -15.51 -13.59 3.13
CA PRO A 4 -14.45 -14.46 3.64
C PRO A 4 -13.85 -14.03 4.99
N ILE A 5 -14.17 -12.83 5.47
CA ILE A 5 -13.64 -12.27 6.73
C ILE A 5 -14.54 -12.63 7.92
N CYS A 6 -15.86 -12.48 7.77
CA CYS A 6 -16.83 -12.75 8.85
C CYS A 6 -17.69 -13.99 8.60
N PHE A 7 -17.62 -14.60 7.42
CA PHE A 7 -18.40 -15.75 6.97
C PHE A 7 -19.92 -15.51 6.87
N ASP A 8 -20.38 -14.26 6.96
CA ASP A 8 -21.79 -13.88 6.78
C ASP A 8 -22.12 -13.47 5.35
N ARG A 9 -23.41 -13.59 5.00
CA ARG A 9 -23.93 -13.16 3.69
C ARG A 9 -23.67 -11.69 3.42
N ILE A 10 -23.21 -11.39 2.22
CA ILE A 10 -23.07 -10.02 1.73
C ILE A 10 -24.43 -9.55 1.18
N THR A 11 -25.18 -8.82 1.99
CA THR A 11 -26.49 -8.26 1.64
C THR A 11 -26.44 -6.73 1.55
N GLY A 12 -27.20 -6.14 0.62
CA GLY A 12 -27.35 -4.69 0.50
C GLY A 12 -26.23 -3.98 -0.28
N VAL A 13 -26.07 -2.68 0.02
CA VAL A 13 -25.17 -1.74 -0.67
C VAL A 13 -23.79 -1.62 -0.02
N ASP A 14 -23.61 -2.10 1.21
CA ASP A 14 -22.36 -1.95 1.99
C ASP A 14 -21.32 -3.05 1.68
N LYS A 15 -21.10 -3.28 0.39
CA LYS A 15 -20.09 -4.20 -0.12
C LYS A 15 -19.08 -3.46 -0.97
N THR A 16 -17.85 -3.96 -0.98
CA THR A 16 -16.79 -3.40 -1.81
C THR A 16 -16.06 -4.50 -2.56
N VAL A 17 -15.62 -4.15 -3.76
CA VAL A 17 -14.86 -5.02 -4.65
C VAL A 17 -13.45 -4.46 -4.75
N LEU A 18 -12.46 -5.28 -4.43
CA LEU A 18 -11.06 -4.92 -4.56
C LEU A 18 -10.64 -4.95 -6.04
N LYS A 19 -9.49 -4.35 -6.37
CA LYS A 19 -8.92 -4.40 -7.75
C LYS A 19 -8.65 -5.82 -8.24
N CYS A 20 -8.43 -6.76 -7.34
CA CYS A 20 -8.31 -8.19 -7.65
C CYS A 20 -9.67 -8.90 -7.79
N ASN A 21 -10.76 -8.14 -7.98
CA ASN A 21 -12.14 -8.61 -8.17
C ASN A 21 -12.75 -9.41 -7.00
N HIS A 22 -12.12 -9.41 -5.83
CA HIS A 22 -12.66 -10.06 -4.64
C HIS A 22 -13.65 -9.15 -3.88
N LEU A 23 -14.75 -9.73 -3.43
CA LEU A 23 -15.89 -9.04 -2.80
C LEU A 23 -15.88 -9.26 -1.27
N PHE A 24 -16.08 -8.18 -0.51
CA PHE A 24 -16.19 -8.21 0.95
C PHE A 24 -17.23 -7.19 1.44
N HIS A 25 -17.68 -7.32 2.69
CA HIS A 25 -18.35 -6.18 3.35
C HIS A 25 -17.37 -5.04 3.53
N LYS A 26 -17.86 -3.81 3.36
CA LYS A 26 -17.05 -2.59 3.51
C LYS A 26 -16.42 -2.50 4.91
N GLU A 27 -17.20 -2.74 5.96
CA GLU A 27 -16.69 -2.70 7.34
C GLU A 27 -15.65 -3.78 7.63
N CYS A 28 -15.85 -4.99 7.11
CA CYS A 28 -14.91 -6.10 7.31
C CYS A 28 -13.56 -5.78 6.68
N ILE A 29 -13.56 -5.26 5.46
CA ILE A 29 -12.32 -4.93 4.79
C ILE A 29 -11.64 -3.69 5.38
N ASP A 30 -12.40 -2.69 5.83
CA ASP A 30 -11.85 -1.51 6.50
C ASP A 30 -11.15 -1.88 7.81
N LYS A 31 -11.74 -2.79 8.59
CA LYS A 31 -11.09 -3.36 9.80
C LYS A 31 -9.82 -4.13 9.46
N TRP A 32 -9.82 -4.90 8.37
CA TRP A 32 -8.65 -5.63 7.91
C TRP A 32 -7.50 -4.70 7.51
N PHE A 33 -7.82 -3.60 6.81
CA PHE A 33 -6.82 -2.63 6.36
C PHE A 33 -6.11 -1.88 7.47
N LYS A 34 -6.66 -1.83 8.68
CA LYS A 34 -5.93 -1.33 9.86
C LYS A 34 -4.69 -2.17 10.20
N LYS A 35 -4.62 -3.42 9.73
CA LYS A 35 -3.51 -4.35 9.99
C LYS A 35 -2.71 -4.71 8.73
N SER A 36 -3.35 -4.81 7.57
CA SER A 36 -2.70 -5.24 6.32
C SER A 36 -3.37 -4.62 5.10
N HIS A 37 -2.59 -4.05 4.18
CA HIS A 37 -3.10 -3.48 2.92
C HIS A 37 -3.18 -4.49 1.75
N ARG A 38 -3.21 -5.79 2.07
CA ARG A 38 -3.30 -6.87 1.08
C ARG A 38 -4.66 -7.55 1.14
N CYS A 39 -5.13 -8.03 0.00
CA CYS A 39 -6.37 -8.80 -0.10
C CYS A 39 -6.29 -10.07 0.79
N PRO A 40 -7.30 -10.35 1.64
CA PRO A 40 -7.34 -11.55 2.48
C PRO A 40 -7.32 -12.86 1.67
N LEU A 41 -7.85 -12.85 0.44
CA LEU A 41 -7.98 -14.05 -0.40
C LEU A 41 -6.73 -14.33 -1.23
N CYS A 42 -6.31 -13.37 -2.06
CA CYS A 42 -5.20 -13.59 -3.00
C CYS A 42 -3.87 -12.94 -2.58
N ARG A 43 -3.85 -12.17 -1.48
CA ARG A 43 -2.69 -11.41 -0.99
C ARG A 43 -2.18 -10.32 -1.95
N ASP A 44 -2.90 -10.00 -3.02
CA ASP A 44 -2.59 -8.85 -3.88
C ASP A 44 -2.68 -7.55 -3.10
N SER A 45 -1.75 -6.64 -3.39
CA SER A 45 -1.75 -5.30 -2.82
C SER A 45 -2.75 -4.41 -3.56
N LEU A 46 -3.49 -3.60 -2.80
CA LEU A 46 -4.51 -2.71 -3.37
C LEU A 46 -3.94 -1.47 -4.03
N PHE A 47 -2.74 -1.10 -3.62
CA PHE A 47 -1.94 -0.11 -4.31
C PHE A 47 -1.36 -0.78 -5.55
N ASN A 48 -1.56 -0.16 -6.71
CA ASN A 48 -0.57 -0.29 -7.77
C ASN A 48 0.72 0.22 -7.11
N MET A 49 1.59 -0.66 -6.61
CA MET A 49 2.97 -0.24 -6.43
C MET A 49 3.54 -0.11 -7.83
N ASN A 50 3.19 1.00 -8.49
CA ASN A 50 3.86 1.39 -9.71
C ASN A 50 5.36 1.44 -9.37
N ILE A 51 6.19 0.86 -10.24
CA ILE A 51 7.64 0.91 -10.10
C ILE A 51 8.10 2.36 -9.84
N SER A 52 7.39 3.36 -10.40
CA SER A 52 7.61 4.79 -10.17
C SER A 52 7.60 5.22 -8.70
N ASP A 53 6.78 4.60 -7.84
CA ASP A 53 6.70 4.97 -6.43
C ASP A 53 7.83 4.35 -5.61
N ARG A 54 8.31 3.15 -6.00
CA ARG A 54 9.54 2.58 -5.44
C ARG A 54 10.77 3.37 -5.86
N GLU A 55 10.88 3.74 -7.14
CA GLU A 55 11.98 4.57 -7.63
C GLU A 55 11.99 5.95 -6.94
N LYS A 56 10.84 6.63 -6.86
CA LYS A 56 10.75 7.92 -6.15
C LYS A 56 11.19 7.81 -4.70
N ASN A 57 10.77 6.77 -3.98
CA ASN A 57 11.17 6.56 -2.59
C ASN A 57 12.65 6.20 -2.46
N TYR A 58 13.20 5.39 -3.37
CA TYR A 58 14.62 5.06 -3.40
C TYR A 58 15.49 6.30 -3.64
N TRP A 59 15.21 7.08 -4.69
CA TRP A 59 15.95 8.31 -4.98
C TRP A 59 15.78 9.38 -3.89
N LYS A 60 14.60 9.44 -3.24
CA LYS A 60 14.38 10.31 -2.08
C LYS A 60 15.23 9.91 -0.88
N ASN A 61 15.35 8.61 -0.60
CA ASN A 61 16.19 8.10 0.47
C ASN A 61 17.68 8.33 0.18
N ILE A 62 18.13 8.12 -1.06
CA ILE A 62 19.51 8.44 -1.47
C ILE A 62 19.81 9.93 -1.34
N LYS A 63 18.91 10.82 -1.78
CA LYS A 63 19.11 12.27 -1.63
C LYS A 63 19.27 12.66 -0.17
N LYS A 64 18.44 12.12 0.73
CA LYS A 64 18.53 12.35 2.17
C LYS A 64 19.86 11.84 2.74
N SER A 65 20.30 10.64 2.35
CA SER A 65 21.60 10.11 2.75
C SER A 65 22.76 10.95 2.22
N ASN A 66 22.70 11.41 0.97
CA ASN A 66 23.72 12.27 0.37
C ASN A 66 23.75 13.68 0.97
N GLU A 67 22.60 14.25 1.37
CA GLU A 67 22.54 15.50 2.11
C GLU A 67 23.22 15.39 3.48
N LEU A 68 23.03 14.26 4.18
CA LEU A 68 23.72 13.98 5.45
C LEU A 68 25.24 13.81 5.23
N ILE A 69 25.64 13.08 4.20
CA ILE A 69 27.07 12.90 3.85
C ILE A 69 27.72 14.23 3.45
N ASN A 70 27.02 15.07 2.68
CA ASN A 70 27.52 16.38 2.25
C ASN A 70 27.58 17.40 3.40
N ALA A 71 26.67 17.30 4.38
CA ALA A 71 26.72 18.10 5.60
C ALA A 71 27.91 17.71 6.51
N GLU A 72 28.36 16.45 6.43
CA GLU A 72 29.49 15.93 7.21
C GLU A 72 30.85 16.09 6.51
N THR A 73 30.89 16.28 5.18
CA THR A 73 32.16 16.27 4.41
C THR A 73 32.57 17.61 3.79
N ASN A 74 31.71 18.63 3.74
CA ASN A 74 32.03 19.97 3.18
C ASN A 74 32.75 19.93 1.81
N ILE A 75 32.47 18.92 0.98
CA ILE A 75 32.97 18.85 -0.39
C ILE A 75 31.82 19.29 -1.30
N ILE A 76 31.85 20.57 -1.67
CA ILE A 76 31.00 21.12 -2.73
C ILE A 76 31.48 20.54 -4.05
N PHE A 77 30.81 19.51 -4.57
CA PHE A 77 30.85 19.22 -6.00
C PHE A 77 29.61 19.83 -6.64
N ARG A 78 29.80 21.01 -7.24
CA ARG A 78 28.80 21.66 -8.09
C ARG A 78 28.60 20.77 -9.32
N VAL A 79 27.34 20.53 -9.67
CA VAL A 79 26.95 19.97 -10.98
C VAL A 79 27.45 20.89 -12.08
#